data_AF-A0A644SWJ4-F1
#
_entry.id   AF-A0A644SWJ4-F1
#
_cell.length_a   1.000
_cell.length_b   1.000
_cell.length_c   1.000
_cell.angle_alpha   90.00
_cell.angle_beta   90.00
_cell.angle_gamma   90.00
#
_symmetry.space_group_name_H-M   'P 1'
#
loop_
_entity.id
_entity.type
_entity.pdbx_description
1 polymer ?
#
loop_
_entity_poly.entity_id
_entity_poly.type
_entity_poly.pdbx_seq_one_letter_code
_entity_poly.pdbx_strand_id
1 'polypeptide(L)'
;MNCIREAENYLRYYRELHRSVDHADGMISRLKWQGLPREVSAINMDVTGIHASKPLNTLNQVYQLQKWQEMRERTIVEIKKIEESLNCICQDPGCERYRDVLYLWYVEKIDKDAIADELGYSTRQSVYDMRNKAIRKFAVTLFGVMALEAI
;
A
#
# COMPACT_ATOMS: atom_id res chain seq x y z
N MET A 1 -14.71 3.86 17.26
CA MET A 1 -13.98 3.57 16.00
C MET A 1 -14.84 2.62 15.19
N ASN A 2 -15.06 2.84 13.90
CA ASN A 2 -15.84 1.89 13.08
C ASN A 2 -14.85 0.96 12.37
N CYS A 3 -14.46 -0.11 13.06
CA CYS A 3 -13.39 -1.02 12.65
C CYS A 3 -13.70 -1.73 11.32
N ILE A 4 -14.97 -2.04 11.05
CA ILE A 4 -15.39 -2.62 9.76
C ILE A 4 -15.14 -1.63 8.63
N ARG A 5 -15.60 -0.39 8.79
CA ARG A 5 -15.42 0.65 7.76
C ARG A 5 -13.94 0.98 7.53
N GLU A 6 -13.12 0.96 8.58
CA GLU A 6 -11.68 1.14 8.45
C GLU A 6 -11.04 -0.04 7.73
N ALA A 7 -11.40 -1.28 8.06
CA ALA A 7 -10.92 -2.46 7.35
C ALA A 7 -11.28 -2.42 5.85
N GLU A 8 -12.49 -1.99 5.50
CA GLU A 8 -12.87 -1.75 4.09
C GLU A 8 -11.97 -0.72 3.42
N ASN A 9 -11.64 0.38 4.10
CA ASN A 9 -10.77 1.42 3.53
C ASN A 9 -9.36 0.89 3.24
N TYR A 10 -8.79 0.07 4.12
CA TYR A 10 -7.49 -0.56 3.87
C TYR A 10 -7.51 -1.38 2.57
N LEU A 11 -8.59 -2.11 2.29
CA LEU A 11 -8.73 -2.88 1.05
C LEU A 11 -9.01 -1.98 -0.16
N ARG A 12 -9.85 -0.95 -0.02
CA ARG A 12 -10.20 -0.02 -1.11
C ARG A 12 -9.00 0.76 -1.64
N TYR A 13 -8.06 1.10 -0.76
CA TYR A 13 -6.83 1.82 -1.10
C TYR A 13 -5.62 0.92 -1.30
N TYR A 14 -5.81 -0.40 -1.30
CA TYR A 14 -4.72 -1.36 -1.42
C TYR A 14 -3.87 -1.14 -2.68
N ARG A 15 -4.53 -0.90 -3.83
CA ARG A 15 -3.87 -0.59 -5.10
C ARG A 15 -3.12 0.73 -5.05
N GLU A 16 -3.70 1.74 -4.42
CA GLU A 16 -3.12 3.06 -4.25
C GLU A 16 -1.88 3.02 -3.34
N LEU A 17 -1.85 2.15 -2.32
CA LEU A 17 -0.66 1.93 -1.49
C LEU A 17 0.49 1.36 -2.33
N HIS A 18 0.23 0.33 -3.16
CA HIS A 18 1.24 -0.21 -4.09
C HIS A 18 1.74 0.85 -5.08
N ARG A 19 0.82 1.61 -5.70
CA ARG A 19 1.18 2.73 -6.59
C ARG A 19 2.01 3.81 -5.87
N SER A 20 1.74 4.05 -4.59
CA SER A 20 2.52 5.00 -3.79
C SER A 20 3.95 4.50 -3.56
N VAL A 21 4.15 3.18 -3.40
CA VAL A 21 5.48 2.58 -3.31
C VAL A 21 6.23 2.76 -4.63
N ASP A 22 5.60 2.44 -5.76
CA ASP A 22 6.20 2.61 -7.10
C ASP A 22 6.59 4.08 -7.34
N HIS A 23 5.73 5.01 -6.94
CA HIS A 23 6.02 6.43 -7.04
C HIS A 23 7.22 6.83 -6.19
N ALA A 24 7.27 6.38 -4.93
CA ALA A 24 8.39 6.64 -4.03
C ALA A 24 9.70 6.06 -4.58
N ASP A 25 9.68 4.86 -5.16
CA ASP A 25 10.83 4.24 -5.82
C ASP A 25 11.33 5.04 -7.03
N GLY A 26 10.41 5.60 -7.83
CA GLY A 26 10.74 6.52 -8.90
C GLY A 26 11.42 7.81 -8.39
N MET A 27 10.92 8.38 -7.29
CA MET A 27 11.48 9.58 -6.67
C MET A 27 12.86 9.34 -6.05
N ILE A 28 13.03 8.24 -5.32
CA ILE A 28 14.33 7.82 -4.76
C ILE A 28 15.34 7.64 -5.89
N SER A 29 14.95 6.94 -6.95
CA SER A 29 15.82 6.71 -8.11
C SER A 29 16.25 8.04 -8.74
N ARG A 30 15.32 8.95 -9.00
CA ARG A 30 15.62 10.28 -9.55
C ARG A 30 16.60 11.08 -8.69
N LEU A 31 16.38 11.10 -7.38
CA LEU A 31 17.26 11.83 -6.45
C LEU A 31 18.67 11.22 -6.39
N LYS A 32 18.78 9.88 -6.42
CA LYS A 32 20.08 9.19 -6.53
C LYS A 32 20.82 9.57 -7.82
N TRP A 33 20.11 9.60 -8.95
CA TRP A 33 20.67 10.02 -10.25
C TRP A 33 21.10 11.48 -10.29
N GLN A 34 20.40 12.38 -9.58
CA GLN A 34 20.75 13.80 -9.48
C GLN A 34 21.89 14.09 -8.48
N GLY A 35 22.01 13.27 -7.43
CA GLY A 35 23.05 13.38 -6.41
C GLY A 35 24.38 12.71 -6.78
N LEU A 36 24.39 11.84 -7.80
CA LEU A 36 25.63 11.34 -8.42
C LEU A 36 26.32 12.51 -9.16
N PRO A 37 27.57 12.87 -8.81
CA PRO A 37 28.32 13.82 -9.61
C PRO A 37 28.40 13.28 -11.03
N ARG A 38 27.79 13.97 -12.00
CA ARG A 38 28.09 13.70 -13.40
C ARG A 38 29.56 14.00 -13.60
N GLU A 39 30.40 12.97 -13.69
CA GLU A 39 31.75 13.19 -14.18
C GLU A 39 31.68 13.76 -15.60
N VAL A 40 32.38 14.88 -15.74
CA VAL A 40 32.76 15.59 -16.97
C VAL A 40 31.66 16.36 -17.72
N SER A 41 31.46 17.61 -17.30
CA SER A 41 31.59 18.70 -18.27
C SER A 41 32.64 19.65 -17.73
N ALA A 42 33.76 19.75 -18.44
CA ALA A 42 34.86 20.64 -18.13
C ALA A 42 34.31 22.06 -17.88
N ILE A 43 34.34 22.48 -16.61
CA ILE A 43 33.99 23.83 -16.23
C ILE A 43 35.14 24.71 -16.74
N ASN A 44 34.87 25.48 -17.79
CA ASN A 44 35.63 26.69 -18.06
C ASN A 44 35.60 27.52 -16.77
N MET A 45 36.77 27.69 -16.15
CA MET A 45 36.93 28.55 -14.98
C MET A 45 36.72 30.00 -15.42
N ASP A 46 35.57 30.57 -15.07
CA ASP A 46 35.42 32.02 -15.06
C ASP A 46 35.99 32.58 -13.75
N VAL A 47 36.78 33.63 -13.89
CA VAL A 47 37.70 34.20 -12.88
C VAL A 47 36.97 34.99 -11.76
N THR A 48 35.63 35.03 -11.75
CA THR A 48 34.87 35.73 -10.72
C THR A 48 34.45 34.77 -9.60
N GLY A 49 35.23 34.76 -8.52
CA GLY A 49 35.12 33.84 -7.37
C GLY A 49 33.85 33.95 -6.53
N ILE A 50 32.69 33.57 -7.07
CA ILE A 50 31.47 33.32 -6.30
C ILE A 50 31.04 31.86 -6.51
N HIS A 51 31.41 31.01 -5.56
CA HIS A 51 30.93 29.63 -5.47
C HIS A 51 30.20 29.41 -4.14
N ALA A 52 28.93 29.79 -4.08
CA ALA A 52 28.08 29.49 -2.94
C ALA A 52 26.65 29.15 -3.40
N SER A 53 26.46 27.92 -3.91
CA SER A 53 25.12 27.37 -4.16
C SER A 53 25.05 25.84 -4.04
N LYS A 54 26.17 25.13 -4.21
CA LYS A 54 26.22 23.66 -4.18
C LYS A 54 25.87 22.99 -2.83
N PRO A 55 26.38 23.41 -1.64
CA PRO A 55 26.20 22.62 -0.41
C PRO A 55 24.76 22.61 0.14
N LEU A 56 24.02 23.73 0.01
CA LEU A 56 22.63 23.82 0.45
C LEU A 56 21.70 22.90 -0.36
N ASN A 57 21.97 22.76 -1.66
CA ASN A 57 21.20 21.90 -2.55
C ASN A 57 21.42 20.42 -2.23
N THR A 58 22.67 20.02 -1.92
CA THR A 58 22.99 18.63 -1.52
C THR A 58 22.32 18.23 -0.21
N LEU A 59 22.32 19.09 0.82
CA LEU A 59 21.64 18.80 2.09
C LEU A 59 20.13 18.60 1.90
N ASN A 60 19.49 19.45 1.09
CA ASN A 60 18.08 19.34 0.76
C ASN A 60 17.77 18.02 0.02
N GLN A 61 18.59 17.63 -0.96
CA GLN A 61 18.42 16.36 -1.69
C GLN A 61 18.53 15.14 -0.78
N VAL A 62 19.48 15.13 0.17
CA VAL A 62 19.64 14.06 1.16
C VAL A 62 18.42 13.96 2.07
N TYR A 63 17.91 15.09 2.57
CA TYR A 63 16.71 15.13 3.39
C TYR A 63 15.48 14.58 2.64
N GLN A 64 15.29 15.01 1.39
CA GLN A 64 14.20 14.51 0.56
C GLN A 64 14.32 12.99 0.33
N LEU A 65 15.52 12.49 0.02
CA LEU A 65 15.76 11.06 -0.15
C LEU A 65 15.34 10.28 1.10
N GLN A 66 15.77 10.73 2.28
CA GLN A 66 15.40 10.12 3.56
C GLN A 66 13.87 10.10 3.73
N LYS A 67 13.18 11.21 3.43
CA LYS A 67 11.71 11.28 3.55
C LYS A 67 10.98 10.30 2.62
N TRP A 68 11.45 10.16 1.38
CA TRP A 68 10.90 9.18 0.45
C TRP A 68 11.15 7.74 0.90
N GLN A 69 12.34 7.46 1.45
CA GLN A 69 12.66 6.13 2.01
C GLN A 69 11.78 5.80 3.23
N GLU A 70 11.65 6.73 4.18
CA GLU A 70 10.80 6.58 5.36
C GLU A 70 9.33 6.33 4.97
N MET A 71 8.80 7.10 4.02
CA MET A 71 7.44 6.90 3.53
C MET A 71 7.28 5.54 2.87
N ARG A 72 8.18 5.17 1.96
CA ARG A 72 8.16 3.89 1.26
C ARG A 72 8.14 2.73 2.23
N GLU A 73 9.05 2.74 3.21
CA GLU A 73 9.16 1.67 4.21
C GLU A 73 7.89 1.53 5.05
N ARG A 74 7.34 2.65 5.53
CA ARG A 74 6.06 2.65 6.25
C ARG A 74 4.92 2.08 5.41
N THR A 75 4.81 2.48 4.14
CA THR A 75 3.77 1.98 3.25
C THR A 75 3.92 0.48 2.99
N ILE A 76 5.14 -0.02 2.78
CA ILE A 76 5.40 -1.46 2.60
C ILE A 76 5.02 -2.25 3.85
N VAL A 77 5.34 -1.75 5.04
CA VAL A 77 4.96 -2.39 6.31
C VAL A 77 3.44 -2.49 6.41
N GLU A 78 2.70 -1.43 6.06
CA GLU A 78 1.23 -1.46 6.07
C GLU A 78 0.65 -2.42 5.02
N ILE A 79 1.20 -2.46 3.79
CA ILE A 79 0.82 -3.45 2.78
C ILE A 79 1.02 -4.87 3.32
N LYS A 80 2.16 -5.14 3.95
CA LYS A 80 2.48 -6.46 4.50
C LYS A 80 1.48 -6.87 5.59
N LYS A 81 1.09 -5.94 6.46
CA LYS A 81 0.05 -6.19 7.48
C LYS A 81 -1.29 -6.57 6.85
N ILE A 82 -1.68 -5.91 5.74
CA ILE A 82 -2.89 -6.25 4.99
C ILE A 82 -2.79 -7.67 4.42
N GLU A 83 -1.67 -7.99 3.75
CA GLU A 83 -1.46 -9.30 3.15
C GLU A 83 -1.44 -10.43 4.18
N GLU A 84 -0.72 -10.25 5.29
CA GLU A 84 -0.69 -11.19 6.41
C GLU A 84 -2.10 -11.41 6.98
N SER A 85 -2.85 -10.32 7.19
CA SER A 85 -4.22 -10.39 7.71
C SER A 85 -5.17 -11.11 6.74
N LEU A 86 -5.07 -10.83 5.44
CA LEU A 86 -5.83 -11.53 4.40
C LEU A 86 -5.49 -13.03 4.31
N ASN A 87 -4.25 -13.41 4.59
CA ASN A 87 -3.85 -14.81 4.63
C ASN A 87 -4.36 -15.51 5.90
N CYS A 88 -4.29 -14.85 7.06
CA CYS A 88 -4.76 -15.39 8.34
C CYS A 88 -6.27 -15.72 8.32
N ILE A 89 -7.10 -14.87 7.70
CA ILE A 89 -8.55 -15.12 7.68
C ILE A 89 -8.95 -16.39 6.92
N CYS A 90 -8.07 -16.92 6.08
CA CYS A 90 -8.31 -18.10 5.24
C CYS A 90 -7.89 -19.44 5.88
N GLN A 91 -7.38 -19.44 7.11
CA GLN A 91 -6.80 -20.65 7.72
C GLN A 91 -7.83 -21.61 8.32
N ASP A 92 -9.04 -21.15 8.64
CA ASP A 92 -10.08 -22.00 9.24
C ASP A 92 -10.93 -22.71 8.17
N PRO A 93 -11.43 -23.92 8.43
CA PRO A 93 -12.32 -24.64 7.52
C PRO A 93 -13.53 -23.79 7.10
N GLY A 94 -13.79 -23.73 5.79
CA GLY A 94 -14.89 -22.94 5.21
C GLY A 94 -14.57 -21.46 5.01
N CYS A 95 -13.35 -21.01 5.30
CA CYS A 95 -12.89 -19.63 5.09
C CYS A 95 -11.90 -19.50 3.92
N GLU A 96 -11.63 -20.56 3.16
CA GLU A 96 -10.55 -20.65 2.18
C GLU A 96 -10.64 -19.57 1.10
N ARG A 97 -11.87 -19.14 0.77
CA ARG A 97 -12.16 -18.14 -0.26
C ARG A 97 -12.34 -16.73 0.28
N TYR A 98 -12.14 -16.49 1.58
CA TYR A 98 -12.40 -15.17 2.17
C TYR A 98 -11.50 -14.08 1.59
N ARG A 99 -10.22 -14.39 1.36
CA ARG A 99 -9.30 -13.47 0.68
C ARG A 99 -9.79 -13.15 -0.72
N ASP A 100 -10.15 -14.16 -1.51
CA ASP A 100 -10.60 -13.99 -2.89
C ASP A 100 -11.85 -13.09 -2.96
N VAL A 101 -12.85 -13.37 -2.13
CA VAL A 101 -14.08 -12.56 -2.03
C VAL A 101 -13.76 -11.11 -1.71
N LEU A 102 -12.91 -10.85 -0.70
CA LEU A 102 -12.55 -9.49 -0.30
C LEU A 102 -11.74 -8.77 -1.37
N TYR A 103 -10.81 -9.48 -2.02
CA TYR A 103 -9.97 -8.92 -3.08
C TYR A 103 -10.80 -8.52 -4.30
N LEU A 104 -11.62 -9.45 -4.81
CA LEU A 104 -12.48 -9.18 -5.96
C LEU A 104 -13.47 -8.05 -5.67
N TRP A 105 -14.03 -8.02 -4.44
CA TRP A 105 -15.01 -7.01 -4.05
C TRP A 105 -14.43 -5.61 -3.88
N TYR A 106 -13.34 -5.47 -3.11
CA TYR A 106 -12.83 -4.15 -2.71
C TYR A 106 -11.67 -3.65 -3.56
N VAL A 107 -10.84 -4.56 -4.07
CA VAL A 107 -9.64 -4.23 -4.84
C VAL A 107 -9.97 -4.19 -6.33
N GLU A 108 -10.53 -5.27 -6.87
CA GLU A 108 -10.95 -5.34 -8.28
C GLU A 108 -12.23 -4.54 -8.54
N LYS A 109 -13.09 -4.39 -7.52
CA LYS A 109 -14.38 -3.68 -7.61
C LYS A 109 -15.29 -4.27 -8.69
N ILE A 110 -15.18 -5.59 -8.91
CA ILE A 110 -16.05 -6.30 -9.84
C ILE A 110 -17.43 -6.54 -9.22
N ASP A 111 -18.38 -6.79 -10.11
CA ASP A 111 -19.77 -6.98 -9.71
C ASP A 111 -19.97 -8.32 -8.97
N LYS A 112 -20.98 -8.37 -8.10
CA LYS A 112 -21.30 -9.54 -7.28
C LYS A 112 -21.65 -10.80 -8.08
N ASP A 113 -22.19 -10.65 -9.28
CA ASP A 113 -22.53 -11.75 -10.17
C ASP A 113 -21.28 -12.36 -10.76
N ALA A 114 -20.38 -11.52 -11.29
CA ALA A 114 -19.06 -11.96 -11.70
C ALA A 114 -18.29 -12.65 -10.57
N ILE A 115 -18.37 -12.14 -9.33
CA ILE A 115 -17.76 -12.79 -8.15
C ILE A 115 -18.39 -14.16 -7.88
N ALA A 116 -19.73 -14.27 -7.97
CA ALA A 116 -20.42 -15.53 -7.75
C ALA A 116 -19.99 -16.57 -8.79
N ASP A 117 -19.93 -16.19 -10.06
CA ASP A 117 -19.53 -17.04 -11.17
C ASP A 117 -18.06 -17.47 -11.04
N GLU A 118 -17.16 -16.53 -10.72
CA GLU A 118 -15.72 -16.79 -10.61
C GLU A 118 -15.36 -17.69 -9.43
N LEU A 119 -16.09 -17.57 -8.32
CA LEU A 119 -15.86 -18.37 -7.12
C LEU A 119 -16.76 -19.62 -7.02
N GLY A 120 -17.66 -19.82 -7.99
CA GLY A 120 -18.57 -20.96 -8.04
C GLY A 120 -19.68 -20.95 -6.99
N TYR A 121 -20.09 -19.76 -6.53
CA TYR A 121 -21.20 -19.61 -5.60
C TYR A 121 -22.55 -19.71 -6.32
N SER A 122 -23.47 -20.47 -5.75
CA SER A 122 -24.79 -20.70 -6.36
C SER A 122 -25.68 -19.45 -6.38
N THR A 123 -25.45 -18.46 -5.50
CA THR A 123 -26.27 -17.25 -5.42
C THR A 123 -25.49 -15.99 -5.03
N ARG A 124 -26.04 -14.83 -5.38
CA ARG A 124 -25.58 -13.51 -4.88
C ARG A 124 -25.58 -13.41 -3.35
N GLN A 125 -26.58 -14.01 -2.70
CA GLN A 125 -26.72 -13.96 -1.24
C GLN A 125 -25.52 -14.62 -0.55
N SER A 126 -25.05 -15.76 -1.08
CA SER A 126 -23.83 -16.40 -0.59
C SER A 126 -22.61 -15.49 -0.70
N VAL A 127 -22.47 -14.71 -1.76
CA VAL A 127 -21.34 -13.76 -1.88
C VAL A 127 -21.40 -12.68 -0.80
N TYR A 128 -22.57 -12.08 -0.56
CA TYR A 128 -22.74 -11.08 0.50
C TYR A 128 -22.46 -11.63 1.89
N ASP A 129 -22.97 -12.83 2.19
CA ASP A 129 -22.77 -13.48 3.48
C ASP A 129 -21.29 -13.82 3.71
N MET A 130 -20.60 -14.35 2.69
CA MET A 130 -19.17 -14.64 2.76
C MET A 130 -18.35 -13.37 2.91
N ARG A 131 -18.65 -12.32 2.14
CA ARG A 131 -18.00 -11.01 2.26
C ARG A 131 -18.17 -10.43 3.66
N ASN A 132 -19.38 -10.48 4.22
CA ASN A 132 -19.67 -9.95 5.55
C ASN A 132 -18.93 -10.70 6.66
N LYS A 133 -18.83 -12.03 6.56
CA LYS A 133 -18.04 -12.84 7.48
C LYS A 133 -16.55 -12.56 7.35
N ALA A 134 -16.07 -12.50 6.11
CA ALA A 134 -14.67 -12.24 5.79
C ALA A 134 -14.22 -10.87 6.29
N ILE A 135 -14.98 -9.79 6.06
CA ILE A 135 -14.59 -8.44 6.47
C ILE A 135 -14.56 -8.28 8.00
N ARG A 136 -15.47 -8.94 8.72
CA ARG A 136 -15.44 -8.95 10.20
C ARG A 136 -14.20 -9.65 10.72
N LYS A 137 -13.88 -10.83 10.18
CA LYS A 137 -12.69 -11.58 10.56
C LYS A 137 -11.42 -10.77 10.25
N PHE A 138 -11.38 -10.14 9.08
CA PHE A 138 -10.28 -9.27 8.67
C PHE A 138 -10.12 -8.06 9.59
N ALA A 139 -11.21 -7.40 9.97
CA ALA A 139 -11.18 -6.30 10.94
C ALA A 139 -10.64 -6.74 12.30
N VAL A 140 -11.04 -7.92 12.79
CA VAL A 140 -10.50 -8.49 14.04
C VAL A 140 -9.02 -8.81 13.92
N THR A 141 -8.56 -9.36 12.78
CA THR A 141 -7.13 -9.63 12.57
C THR A 141 -6.30 -8.34 12.51
N LEU A 142 -6.83 -7.27 11.90
CA LEU A 142 -6.13 -5.98 11.80
C LEU A 142 -6.09 -5.19 13.12
N PHE A 143 -7.22 -5.10 13.81
CA PHE A 143 -7.40 -4.18 14.95
C PHE A 143 -7.53 -4.88 16.31
N GLY A 144 -7.57 -6.22 16.33
CA GLY A 144 -7.65 -7.01 17.55
C GLY A 144 -8.92 -6.74 18.36
N VAL A 145 -8.74 -6.57 19.66
CA VAL A 145 -9.84 -6.38 20.64
C VAL A 145 -10.73 -5.18 20.29
N MET A 146 -10.16 -4.10 19.73
CA MET A 146 -10.93 -2.92 19.32
C MET A 146 -11.99 -3.24 18.25
N ALA A 147 -11.71 -4.19 17.35
CA ALA A 147 -12.70 -4.67 16.39
C ALA A 147 -13.69 -5.64 17.02
N LEU A 148 -13.24 -6.48 17.95
CA LEU A 148 -14.10 -7.45 18.63
C LEU A 148 -15.23 -6.77 19.43
N GLU A 149 -14.95 -5.65 20.08
CA GLU A 149 -15.95 -4.86 20.84
C GLU A 149 -16.94 -4.10 19.94
N ALA A 150 -16.63 -3.96 18.65
CA ALA A 150 -17.39 -3.15 17.70
C ALA A 150 -18.27 -3.96 16.73
N ILE A 151 -18.24 -5.30 16.82
CA ILE A 151 -18.97 -6.25 15.95
C ILE A 151 -20.14 -6.85 16.72
#